data_AF-A0A932B8V6-F1
#
_entry.id   AF-A0A932B8V6-F1
#
_cell.length_a   1.000
_cell.length_b   1.000
_cell.length_c   1.000
_cell.angle_alpha   90.00
_cell.angle_beta   90.00
_cell.angle_gamma   90.00
#
_symmetry.space_group_name_H-M   'P 1'
#
loop_
_entity.id
_entity.type
_entity.pdbx_description
1 polymer ?
#
loop_
_entity_poly.entity_id
_entity_poly.type
_entity_poly.pdbx_seq_one_letter_code
_entity_poly.pdbx_strand_id
1 'polypeptide(L)'
;MNPWHKRANEFIRDANELLPLISPQPIKRFFQRESTRLFDRLVVVVGSPGSGKTTLARLLELRTLAAVPDFKGNSDVRELLASLAKADVLDDLEPAVLALRLPAGGQLRSIWDLPYDARLRHRLLRSMIEAKTVLGWLRAMEDVGVDLKHVHIITTPNAEAARDAVSADDLEAFRERARMTERAIFRLINALVAPAEDELGEHLIDVAYAPFAIIESVEISAAWRGRALRLKPMVIIDDAHELHPTQLEDVDLWLRDREIKIARWMLTRIDSLNLEDFRRVLRDEETASPGTNPGRDRVRILLQDTDNRNRQAFRSIAEDVARRYLQPLAAFHRRGSFLSLKNLLNTARPPALSDTDLHILHSENARLIEENQLTSEKIEAMEETYPTDLTLDVKAAVTHIMLERELKRTPQRSLFGVPADVSSEEEQSKVQRHVVIGAELQMLHRFDRPFYFGFERLADAANENIEQFVTLASVLVDRLETQAIRGKPLALDARQQHKAVREQAVDLIAQWDYPYAPQVRKLVDFIGGRCQDLTLRPNAPLSDGANAYGILRSDLENLDPNDELARVLHYALAYQALVLVEPYECKGKTWALLELGGVAIIAKGLTHSRGGFVEGTLRQLKTAVGSAA
;
A
#
# COMPACT_ATOMS: atom_id res chain seq x y z
N MET A 1 9.81 11.51 -20.03
CA MET A 1 9.81 11.72 -18.56
C MET A 1 10.17 10.37 -17.92
N ASN A 2 10.93 10.31 -16.82
CA ASN A 2 11.24 9.05 -16.13
C ASN A 2 10.18 8.77 -15.04
N PRO A 3 9.30 7.75 -15.20
CA PRO A 3 8.21 7.46 -14.27
C PRO A 3 8.68 6.80 -12.96
N TRP A 4 9.97 6.45 -12.83
CA TRP A 4 10.53 5.82 -11.62
C TRP A 4 10.88 6.81 -10.49
N HIS A 5 11.10 8.08 -10.82
CA HIS A 5 11.50 9.13 -9.86
C HIS A 5 10.43 10.18 -9.58
N LYS A 6 9.44 10.27 -10.46
CA LYS A 6 8.32 11.19 -10.29
C LYS A 6 7.09 10.37 -9.96
N ARG A 7 6.31 10.80 -8.97
CA ARG A 7 4.97 10.27 -8.76
C ARG A 7 4.17 10.50 -10.04
N ALA A 8 4.00 9.45 -10.84
CA ALA A 8 3.37 9.50 -12.15
C ALA A 8 2.02 10.25 -12.08
N ASN A 9 1.29 10.06 -10.97
CA ASN A 9 -0.03 10.63 -10.75
C ASN A 9 -0.04 12.13 -10.44
N GLU A 10 1.04 12.67 -9.88
CA GLU A 10 1.14 14.08 -9.49
C GLU A 10 1.63 14.96 -10.63
N PHE A 11 2.40 14.40 -11.58
CA PHE A 11 3.09 15.18 -12.62
C PHE A 11 2.65 14.91 -14.05
N ILE A 12 2.25 13.68 -14.39
CA ILE A 12 1.67 13.41 -15.71
C ILE A 12 0.34 14.12 -15.71
N ARG A 13 0.07 15.07 -16.59
CA ARG A 13 -1.24 15.75 -16.64
C ARG A 13 -2.11 15.24 -17.78
N ASP A 14 -1.46 14.75 -18.84
CA ASP A 14 -2.10 14.19 -20.03
C ASP A 14 -2.65 12.78 -19.75
N ALA A 15 -3.92 12.57 -20.08
CA ALA A 15 -4.57 11.26 -19.99
C ALA A 15 -3.91 10.25 -20.95
N ASN A 16 -3.41 10.71 -22.09
CA ASN A 16 -2.76 9.86 -23.09
C ASN A 16 -1.42 9.28 -22.60
N GLU A 17 -0.71 10.03 -21.75
CA GLU A 17 0.50 9.55 -21.08
C GLU A 17 0.18 8.69 -19.85
N LEU A 18 -0.94 8.95 -19.17
CA LEU A 18 -1.32 8.27 -17.93
C LEU A 18 -1.85 6.84 -18.19
N LEU A 19 -2.80 6.68 -19.11
CA LEU A 19 -3.52 5.41 -19.32
C LEU A 19 -2.59 4.21 -19.60
N PRO A 20 -1.54 4.34 -20.44
CA PRO A 20 -0.58 3.25 -20.66
C PRO A 20 0.21 2.83 -19.43
N LEU A 21 0.38 3.72 -18.45
CA LEU A 21 1.18 3.46 -17.25
C LEU A 21 0.40 2.78 -16.13
N ILE A 22 -0.93 2.81 -16.17
CA ILE A 22 -1.79 2.22 -15.14
C ILE A 22 -1.89 0.71 -15.35
N SER A 23 -1.51 -0.07 -14.34
CA SER A 23 -1.74 -1.51 -14.34
C SER A 23 -3.24 -1.82 -14.16
N PRO A 24 -3.84 -2.72 -14.96
CA PRO A 24 -5.24 -3.11 -14.84
C PRO A 24 -5.50 -4.01 -13.62
N GLN A 25 -4.48 -4.68 -13.09
CA GLN A 25 -4.67 -5.70 -12.06
C GLN A 25 -5.22 -5.14 -10.73
N PRO A 26 -4.70 -4.03 -10.15
CA PRO A 26 -5.27 -3.42 -8.95
C PRO A 26 -6.71 -2.95 -9.16
N ILE A 27 -6.99 -2.35 -10.33
CA ILE A 27 -8.32 -1.86 -10.72
C ILE A 27 -9.32 -3.02 -10.77
N LYS A 28 -8.94 -4.11 -11.44
CA LYS A 28 -9.76 -5.33 -11.53
C LYS A 28 -10.07 -5.89 -10.14
N ARG A 29 -9.11 -5.91 -9.21
CA ARG A 29 -9.36 -6.37 -7.83
C ARG A 29 -10.27 -5.42 -7.06
N PHE A 30 -10.06 -4.11 -7.17
CA PHE A 30 -10.89 -3.12 -6.51
C PHE A 30 -12.37 -3.23 -6.94
N PHE A 31 -12.62 -3.39 -8.24
CA PHE A 31 -13.95 -3.52 -8.83
C PHE A 31 -14.49 -4.96 -8.90
N GLN A 32 -13.84 -5.94 -8.25
CA GLN A 32 -14.41 -7.31 -8.14
C GLN A 32 -15.67 -7.35 -7.26
N ARG A 33 -15.83 -6.40 -6.34
CA ARG A 33 -17.01 -6.23 -5.49
C ARG A 33 -18.20 -5.73 -6.35
N GLU A 34 -19.44 -5.96 -5.92
CA GLU A 34 -20.65 -5.52 -6.64
C GLU A 34 -20.54 -4.03 -7.06
N SER A 35 -20.43 -3.76 -8.37
CA SER A 35 -20.18 -2.42 -8.95
C SER A 35 -21.23 -1.41 -8.50
N THR A 36 -22.50 -1.82 -8.44
CA THR A 36 -23.63 -1.00 -7.99
C THR A 36 -23.38 -0.37 -6.62
N ARG A 37 -22.85 -1.13 -5.65
CA ARG A 37 -22.56 -0.61 -4.30
C ARG A 37 -21.49 0.48 -4.30
N LEU A 38 -20.56 0.43 -5.25
CA LEU A 38 -19.48 1.41 -5.35
C LEU A 38 -19.97 2.78 -5.85
N PHE A 39 -21.10 2.81 -6.55
CA PHE A 39 -21.64 4.05 -7.10
C PHE A 39 -22.93 4.50 -6.42
N ASP A 40 -23.59 3.68 -5.60
CA ASP A 40 -24.86 4.01 -4.92
C ASP A 40 -24.74 4.37 -3.44
N ARG A 41 -23.59 4.09 -2.82
CA ARG A 41 -23.36 4.30 -1.38
C ARG A 41 -22.13 5.18 -1.16
N LEU A 42 -21.94 5.63 0.08
CA LEU A 42 -20.66 6.18 0.50
C LEU A 42 -19.61 5.07 0.49
N VAL A 43 -18.59 5.23 -0.34
CA VAL A 43 -17.40 4.36 -0.35
C VAL A 43 -16.28 5.07 0.39
N VAL A 44 -15.74 4.44 1.44
CA VAL A 44 -14.55 4.93 2.12
C VAL A 44 -13.38 4.03 1.80
N VAL A 45 -12.45 4.54 1.00
CA VAL A 45 -11.23 3.84 0.60
C VAL A 45 -10.12 4.23 1.56
N VAL A 46 -9.62 3.25 2.30
CA VAL A 46 -8.51 3.40 3.25
C VAL A 46 -7.26 2.77 2.63
N GLY A 47 -6.09 3.37 2.81
CA GLY A 47 -4.84 2.70 2.44
C GLY A 47 -3.62 3.48 2.88
N SER A 48 -2.46 2.84 2.93
CA SER A 48 -1.20 3.51 3.28
C SER A 48 -0.85 4.60 2.27
N PRO A 49 0.05 5.53 2.60
CA PRO A 49 0.71 6.35 1.60
C PRO A 49 1.29 5.48 0.47
N GLY A 50 1.10 5.90 -0.78
CA GLY A 50 1.59 5.19 -1.96
C GLY A 50 0.81 3.96 -2.43
N SER A 51 -0.31 3.62 -1.78
CA SER A 51 -1.16 2.50 -2.19
C SER A 51 -1.90 2.70 -3.53
N GLY A 52 -1.85 3.90 -4.12
CA GLY A 52 -2.46 4.20 -5.43
C GLY A 52 -3.86 4.81 -5.38
N LYS A 53 -4.35 5.24 -4.21
CA LYS A 53 -5.68 5.90 -4.02
C LYS A 53 -5.91 7.06 -5.01
N THR A 54 -4.94 7.97 -5.11
CA THR A 54 -5.04 9.13 -6.00
C THR A 54 -5.02 8.75 -7.48
N THR A 55 -4.27 7.73 -7.89
CA THR A 55 -4.35 7.20 -9.27
C THR A 55 -5.70 6.60 -9.57
N LEU A 56 -6.29 5.88 -8.61
CA LEU A 56 -7.65 5.35 -8.76
C LEU A 56 -8.67 6.48 -8.91
N ALA A 57 -8.62 7.53 -8.09
CA ALA A 57 -9.50 8.69 -8.22
C ALA A 57 -9.36 9.37 -9.58
N ARG A 58 -8.11 9.57 -10.01
CA ARG A 58 -7.80 10.25 -11.27
C ARG A 58 -8.25 9.45 -12.49
N LEU A 59 -8.17 8.12 -12.43
CA LEU A 59 -8.68 7.26 -13.50
C LEU A 59 -10.17 7.47 -13.78
N LEU A 60 -10.95 7.86 -12.76
CA LEU A 60 -12.40 8.10 -12.87
C LEU A 60 -12.76 9.51 -13.33
N GLU A 61 -11.81 10.46 -13.33
CA GLU A 61 -12.09 11.83 -13.76
C GLU A 61 -12.49 11.87 -15.24
N LEU A 62 -13.47 12.73 -15.57
CA LEU A 62 -13.99 12.83 -16.94
C LEU A 62 -12.88 13.10 -17.96
N ARG A 63 -11.89 13.92 -17.61
CA ARG A 63 -10.74 14.23 -18.49
C ARG A 63 -9.96 12.97 -18.88
N THR A 64 -9.82 12.00 -17.98
CA THR A 64 -9.14 10.74 -18.27
C THR A 64 -10.04 9.79 -19.05
N LEU A 65 -11.31 9.68 -18.67
CA LEU A 65 -12.28 8.82 -19.37
C LEU A 65 -12.55 9.31 -20.81
N ALA A 66 -12.54 10.61 -21.05
CA ALA A 66 -12.76 11.18 -22.39
C ALA A 66 -11.65 10.82 -23.39
N ALA A 67 -10.45 10.46 -22.93
CA ALA A 67 -9.36 10.02 -23.79
C ALA A 67 -9.44 8.51 -24.13
N VAL A 68 -10.29 7.74 -23.44
CA VAL A 68 -10.39 6.27 -23.62
C VAL A 68 -10.67 5.85 -25.07
N PRO A 69 -11.57 6.51 -25.83
CA PRO A 69 -11.83 6.14 -27.23
C PRO A 69 -10.59 6.12 -28.12
N ASP A 70 -9.59 6.98 -27.84
CA ASP A 70 -8.33 7.04 -28.59
C ASP A 70 -7.48 5.77 -28.43
N PHE A 71 -7.79 4.95 -27.41
CA PHE A 71 -7.10 3.69 -27.09
C PHE A 71 -7.83 2.44 -27.58
N LYS A 72 -8.90 2.56 -28.39
CA LYS A 72 -9.70 1.40 -28.88
C LYS A 72 -8.87 0.30 -29.55
N GLY A 73 -7.75 0.65 -30.18
CA GLY A 73 -6.81 -0.29 -30.82
C GLY A 73 -5.57 -0.63 -29.99
N ASN A 74 -5.40 -0.07 -28.79
CA ASN A 74 -4.17 -0.23 -28.02
C ASN A 74 -4.23 -1.49 -27.14
N SER A 75 -3.39 -2.48 -27.44
CA SER A 75 -3.32 -3.74 -26.72
C SER A 75 -2.90 -3.60 -25.26
N ASP A 76 -2.08 -2.60 -24.91
CA ASP A 76 -1.55 -2.41 -23.55
C ASP A 76 -2.60 -1.85 -22.57
N VAL A 77 -3.62 -1.17 -23.08
CA VAL A 77 -4.70 -0.57 -22.27
C VAL A 77 -5.99 -1.41 -22.32
N ARG A 78 -6.13 -2.32 -23.29
CA ARG A 78 -7.34 -3.13 -23.50
C ARG A 78 -7.89 -3.81 -22.24
N GLU A 79 -7.04 -4.43 -21.42
CA GLU A 79 -7.49 -5.08 -20.17
C GLU A 79 -7.97 -4.08 -19.11
N LEU A 80 -7.37 -2.89 -19.06
CA LEU A 80 -7.81 -1.79 -18.19
C LEU A 80 -9.20 -1.32 -18.60
N LEU A 81 -9.41 -1.07 -19.91
CA LEU A 81 -10.70 -0.63 -20.43
C LEU A 81 -11.79 -1.67 -20.19
N ALA A 82 -11.49 -2.95 -20.37
CA ALA A 82 -12.43 -4.04 -20.06
C ALA A 82 -12.80 -4.08 -18.57
N SER A 83 -11.85 -3.79 -17.68
CA SER A 83 -12.10 -3.74 -16.23
C SER A 83 -12.98 -2.54 -15.85
N LEU A 84 -12.78 -1.38 -16.48
CA LEU A 84 -13.60 -0.18 -16.28
C LEU A 84 -15.02 -0.35 -16.84
N ALA A 85 -15.16 -0.95 -18.02
CA ALA A 85 -16.47 -1.25 -18.60
C ALA A 85 -17.26 -2.24 -17.73
N LYS A 86 -16.60 -3.28 -17.22
CA LYS A 86 -17.23 -4.24 -16.29
C LYS A 86 -17.69 -3.57 -14.97
N ALA A 87 -17.07 -2.46 -14.61
CA ALA A 87 -17.39 -1.69 -13.40
C ALA A 87 -18.43 -0.58 -13.64
N ASP A 88 -19.05 -0.51 -14.82
CA ASP A 88 -20.01 0.55 -15.20
C ASP A 88 -19.39 1.97 -15.19
N VAL A 89 -18.07 2.08 -15.27
CA VAL A 89 -17.35 3.37 -15.42
C VAL A 89 -17.36 3.82 -16.87
N LEU A 90 -17.39 2.86 -17.80
CA LEU A 90 -17.49 3.06 -19.23
C LEU A 90 -18.73 2.35 -19.78
N ASP A 91 -19.42 3.01 -20.69
CA ASP A 91 -20.49 2.44 -21.51
C ASP A 91 -20.05 2.52 -22.98
N ASP A 92 -19.93 1.40 -23.68
CA ASP A 92 -19.40 1.32 -25.06
C ASP A 92 -18.17 2.20 -25.31
N LEU A 93 -17.16 2.07 -24.44
CA LEU A 93 -15.90 2.84 -24.44
C LEU A 93 -16.03 4.36 -24.25
N GLU A 94 -17.24 4.89 -24.03
CA GLU A 94 -17.43 6.28 -23.62
C GLU A 94 -17.58 6.40 -22.10
N PRO A 95 -17.35 7.60 -21.54
CA PRO A 95 -17.57 7.84 -20.12
C PRO A 95 -19.01 7.55 -19.70
N ALA A 96 -19.20 6.83 -18.59
CA ALA A 96 -20.50 6.69 -17.91
C ALA A 96 -20.56 7.46 -16.58
N VAL A 97 -19.43 8.02 -16.14
CA VAL A 97 -19.28 8.73 -14.85
C VAL A 97 -18.68 10.12 -15.08
N LEU A 98 -19.16 11.09 -14.31
CA LEU A 98 -18.62 12.45 -14.22
C LEU A 98 -18.01 12.64 -12.83
N ALA A 99 -16.81 12.12 -12.61
CA ALA A 99 -16.13 12.24 -11.32
C ALA A 99 -15.33 13.53 -11.21
N LEU A 100 -15.37 14.13 -10.03
CA LEU A 100 -14.48 15.20 -9.61
C LEU A 100 -13.75 14.79 -8.34
N ARG A 101 -12.42 14.88 -8.38
CA ARG A 101 -11.56 14.79 -7.20
C ARG A 101 -11.45 16.15 -6.52
N LEU A 102 -11.81 16.20 -5.24
CA LEU A 102 -11.67 17.36 -4.36
C LEU A 102 -10.67 17.03 -3.25
N PRO A 103 -9.51 17.72 -3.18
CA PRO A 103 -8.61 17.58 -2.04
C PRO A 103 -9.27 18.19 -0.80
N ALA A 104 -9.29 17.46 0.31
CA ALA A 104 -9.94 17.88 1.55
C ALA A 104 -9.15 18.93 2.36
N GLY A 105 -7.87 19.11 2.05
CA GLY A 105 -7.02 20.13 2.66
C GLY A 105 -7.36 21.57 2.30
N GLY A 106 -6.51 22.47 2.78
CA GLY A 106 -6.60 23.90 2.49
C GLY A 106 -7.94 24.50 2.91
N GLN A 107 -8.69 25.04 1.95
CA GLN A 107 -9.92 25.81 2.21
C GLN A 107 -10.99 25.02 2.97
N LEU A 108 -11.17 23.73 2.68
CA LEU A 108 -12.20 22.92 3.35
C LEU A 108 -11.84 22.71 4.83
N ARG A 109 -10.57 22.44 5.13
CA ARG A 109 -10.07 22.35 6.52
C ARG A 109 -10.12 23.70 7.24
N SER A 110 -9.83 24.81 6.57
CA SER A 110 -9.82 26.16 7.19
C SER A 110 -11.18 26.62 7.71
N ILE A 111 -12.30 26.06 7.19
CA ILE A 111 -13.66 26.36 7.71
C ILE A 111 -13.78 26.03 9.20
N TRP A 112 -13.02 25.04 9.70
CA TRP A 112 -13.03 24.70 11.11
C TRP A 112 -12.48 25.79 12.02
N ASP A 113 -11.58 26.62 11.48
CA ASP A 113 -10.88 27.66 12.26
C ASP A 113 -11.74 28.93 12.41
N LEU A 114 -12.90 29.00 11.74
CA LEU A 114 -13.86 30.09 11.88
C LEU A 114 -14.45 30.12 13.31
N PRO A 115 -14.69 31.29 13.92
CA PRO A 115 -15.16 31.41 15.29
C PRO A 115 -16.68 31.15 15.46
N TYR A 116 -17.24 30.23 14.67
CA TYR A 116 -18.66 29.88 14.66
C TYR A 116 -18.96 28.62 15.46
N ASP A 117 -20.24 28.38 15.73
CA ASP A 117 -20.69 27.09 16.26
C ASP A 117 -20.43 25.93 15.27
N ALA A 118 -20.42 24.70 15.79
CA ALA A 118 -20.13 23.53 14.96
C ALA A 118 -21.16 23.33 13.84
N ARG A 119 -22.44 23.63 14.10
CA ARG A 119 -23.53 23.42 13.13
C ARG A 119 -23.36 24.31 11.91
N LEU A 120 -23.01 25.57 12.14
CA LEU A 120 -22.76 26.54 11.08
C LEU A 120 -21.50 26.16 10.30
N ARG A 121 -20.39 25.81 10.98
CA ARG A 121 -19.18 25.31 10.30
C ARG A 121 -19.46 24.10 9.40
N HIS A 122 -20.27 23.15 9.87
CA HIS A 122 -20.67 21.98 9.08
C HIS A 122 -21.49 22.39 7.86
N ARG A 123 -22.46 23.30 8.03
CA ARG A 123 -23.25 23.84 6.91
C ARG A 123 -22.35 24.52 5.87
N LEU A 124 -21.42 25.38 6.30
CA LEU A 124 -20.46 26.03 5.41
C LEU A 124 -19.61 25.00 4.66
N LEU A 125 -19.12 23.96 5.35
CA LEU A 125 -18.31 22.90 4.75
C LEU A 125 -19.08 22.15 3.65
N ARG A 126 -20.31 21.71 3.93
CA ARG A 126 -21.14 20.98 2.97
C ARG A 126 -21.44 21.83 1.74
N SER A 127 -21.90 23.06 1.93
CA SER A 127 -22.17 24.00 0.82
C SER A 127 -20.92 24.28 -0.01
N MET A 128 -19.73 24.38 0.62
CA MET A 128 -18.47 24.57 -0.10
C MET A 128 -18.07 23.34 -0.91
N ILE A 129 -18.24 22.12 -0.36
CA ILE A 129 -18.01 20.87 -1.09
C ILE A 129 -18.94 20.83 -2.31
N GLU A 130 -20.24 21.01 -2.11
CA GLU A 130 -21.23 20.96 -3.19
C GLU A 130 -20.99 22.00 -4.28
N ALA A 131 -20.69 23.25 -3.90
CA ALA A 131 -20.39 24.33 -4.84
C ALA A 131 -19.14 24.02 -5.67
N LYS A 132 -18.04 23.60 -5.02
CA LYS A 132 -16.81 23.19 -5.70
C LYS A 132 -17.04 21.99 -6.61
N THR A 133 -17.88 21.04 -6.18
CA THR A 133 -18.22 19.86 -6.97
C THR A 133 -18.92 20.24 -8.26
N VAL A 134 -19.98 21.03 -8.17
CA VAL A 134 -20.73 21.49 -9.35
C VAL A 134 -19.82 22.27 -10.30
N LEU A 135 -19.07 23.26 -9.79
CA LEU A 135 -18.18 24.06 -10.61
C LEU A 135 -17.07 23.21 -11.27
N GLY A 136 -16.57 22.20 -10.56
CA GLY A 136 -15.57 21.27 -11.08
C GLY A 136 -16.11 20.35 -12.16
N TRP A 137 -17.33 19.84 -12.02
CA TRP A 137 -17.99 19.05 -13.07
C TRP A 137 -18.20 19.86 -14.35
N LEU A 138 -18.73 21.08 -14.24
CA LEU A 138 -18.93 21.96 -15.39
C LEU A 138 -17.61 22.28 -16.08
N ARG A 139 -16.57 22.60 -15.31
CA ARG A 139 -15.23 22.86 -15.85
C ARG A 139 -14.67 21.63 -16.55
N ALA A 140 -14.77 20.45 -15.94
CA ALA A 140 -14.27 19.21 -16.51
C ALA A 140 -14.92 18.88 -17.88
N MET A 141 -16.20 19.21 -18.06
CA MET A 141 -16.90 19.10 -19.35
C MET A 141 -16.36 20.11 -20.37
N GLU A 142 -16.20 21.38 -19.98
CA GLU A 142 -15.61 22.42 -20.85
C GLU A 142 -14.19 22.02 -21.32
N ASP A 143 -13.36 21.49 -20.40
CA ASP A 143 -11.98 21.11 -20.68
C ASP A 143 -11.84 19.99 -21.73
N VAL A 144 -12.84 19.11 -21.83
CA VAL A 144 -12.88 18.03 -22.83
C VAL A 144 -13.65 18.44 -24.10
N GLY A 145 -13.99 19.72 -24.23
CA GLY A 145 -14.62 20.32 -25.41
C GLY A 145 -16.14 20.19 -25.47
N VAL A 146 -16.83 19.93 -24.35
CA VAL A 146 -18.29 19.93 -24.31
C VAL A 146 -18.81 21.37 -24.24
N ASP A 147 -19.72 21.74 -25.16
CA ASP A 147 -20.49 22.97 -25.04
C ASP A 147 -21.59 22.79 -23.99
N LEU A 148 -21.55 23.58 -22.92
CA LEU A 148 -22.49 23.56 -21.82
C LEU A 148 -23.94 23.82 -22.26
N LYS A 149 -24.19 24.47 -23.39
CA LYS A 149 -25.55 24.65 -23.95
C LYS A 149 -26.24 23.32 -24.32
N HIS A 150 -25.46 22.26 -24.44
CA HIS A 150 -25.91 20.93 -24.80
C HIS A 150 -25.90 19.96 -23.61
N VAL A 151 -25.85 20.48 -22.39
CA VAL A 151 -25.81 19.71 -21.16
C VAL A 151 -27.07 19.99 -20.34
N HIS A 152 -27.68 18.93 -19.81
CA HIS A 152 -28.89 19.00 -18.99
C HIS A 152 -28.68 18.30 -17.64
N ILE A 153 -29.06 18.97 -16.56
CA ILE A 153 -29.08 18.38 -15.22
C ILE A 153 -30.41 17.66 -15.02
N ILE A 154 -30.37 16.35 -14.85
CA ILE A 154 -31.55 15.55 -14.53
C ILE A 154 -31.68 15.48 -13.01
N THR A 155 -32.82 15.93 -12.51
CA THR A 155 -33.11 15.98 -11.07
C THR A 155 -34.25 15.05 -10.69
N THR A 156 -34.33 14.71 -9.40
CA THR A 156 -35.39 13.87 -8.85
C THR A 156 -36.78 14.53 -9.01
N PRO A 157 -37.84 13.75 -9.20
CA PRO A 157 -39.17 14.27 -9.54
C PRO A 157 -39.88 15.02 -8.39
N ASN A 158 -39.53 14.77 -7.13
CA ASN A 158 -40.23 15.32 -5.96
C ASN A 158 -39.49 16.49 -5.28
N ALA A 159 -38.68 17.24 -6.04
CA ALA A 159 -37.76 18.25 -5.49
C ALA A 159 -37.88 19.63 -6.15
N GLU A 160 -39.09 20.05 -6.56
CA GLU A 160 -39.33 21.32 -7.29
C GLU A 160 -38.73 22.55 -6.58
N ALA A 161 -39.05 22.77 -5.30
CA ALA A 161 -38.53 23.92 -4.56
C ALA A 161 -36.98 23.92 -4.44
N ALA A 162 -36.37 22.74 -4.30
CA ALA A 162 -34.91 22.62 -4.23
C ALA A 162 -34.26 22.77 -5.61
N ARG A 163 -34.94 22.34 -6.68
CA ARG A 163 -34.55 22.54 -8.09
C ARG A 163 -34.50 24.03 -8.43
N ASP A 164 -35.53 24.77 -8.04
CA ASP A 164 -35.60 26.22 -8.23
C ASP A 164 -34.52 26.93 -7.41
N ALA A 165 -34.30 26.53 -6.16
CA ALA A 165 -33.32 27.15 -5.27
C ALA A 165 -31.86 27.06 -5.77
N VAL A 166 -31.54 26.01 -6.54
CA VAL A 166 -30.21 25.88 -7.16
C VAL A 166 -30.18 26.30 -8.63
N SER A 167 -31.33 26.63 -9.22
CA SER A 167 -31.51 26.94 -10.66
C SER A 167 -31.11 25.80 -11.60
N ALA A 168 -31.46 24.54 -11.29
CA ALA A 168 -30.97 23.38 -12.04
C ALA A 168 -31.45 23.30 -13.51
N ASP A 169 -32.54 24.00 -13.88
CA ASP A 169 -33.10 23.97 -15.24
C ASP A 169 -32.34 24.87 -16.24
N ASP A 170 -31.55 25.83 -15.75
CA ASP A 170 -30.70 26.70 -16.55
C ASP A 170 -29.25 26.54 -16.09
N LEU A 171 -28.41 25.95 -16.96
CA LEU A 171 -27.04 25.61 -16.60
C LEU A 171 -26.16 26.85 -16.35
N GLU A 172 -26.45 27.99 -16.98
CA GLU A 172 -25.72 29.24 -16.73
C GLU A 172 -26.08 29.79 -15.34
N ALA A 173 -27.37 29.79 -15.01
CA ALA A 173 -27.85 30.17 -13.68
C ALA A 173 -27.37 29.19 -12.59
N PHE A 174 -27.38 27.89 -12.87
CA PHE A 174 -26.86 26.83 -11.99
C PHE A 174 -25.38 27.05 -11.65
N ARG A 175 -24.56 27.36 -12.68
CA ARG A 175 -23.15 27.69 -12.52
C ARG A 175 -22.97 28.96 -11.67
N GLU A 176 -23.76 29.99 -11.94
CA GLU A 176 -23.66 31.25 -11.20
C GLU A 176 -24.03 31.07 -9.73
N ARG A 177 -25.09 30.32 -9.44
CA ARG A 177 -25.51 30.00 -8.07
C ARG A 177 -24.42 29.28 -7.29
N ALA A 178 -23.76 28.29 -7.90
CA ALA A 178 -22.61 27.61 -7.31
C ALA A 178 -21.43 28.57 -7.07
N ARG A 179 -21.16 29.46 -8.03
CA ARG A 179 -20.08 30.46 -7.94
C ARG A 179 -20.34 31.48 -6.83
N MET A 180 -21.58 31.94 -6.65
CA MET A 180 -21.97 32.83 -5.56
C MET A 180 -21.75 32.17 -4.20
N THR A 181 -22.18 30.92 -4.05
CA THR A 181 -21.96 30.12 -2.82
C THR A 181 -20.48 29.97 -2.50
N GLU A 182 -19.66 29.52 -3.46
CA GLU A 182 -18.22 29.37 -3.27
C GLU A 182 -17.56 30.70 -2.88
N ARG A 183 -17.91 31.80 -3.55
CA ARG A 183 -17.37 33.13 -3.28
C ARG A 183 -17.76 33.64 -1.90
N ALA A 184 -19.01 33.44 -1.47
CA ALA A 184 -19.47 33.85 -0.15
C ALA A 184 -18.64 33.16 0.94
N ILE A 185 -18.49 31.84 0.87
CA ILE A 185 -17.72 31.06 1.85
C ILE A 185 -16.22 31.40 1.77
N PHE A 186 -15.68 31.57 0.56
CA PHE A 186 -14.28 31.96 0.37
C PHE A 186 -13.99 33.33 0.99
N ARG A 187 -14.90 34.29 0.92
CA ARG A 187 -14.74 35.59 1.61
C ARG A 187 -14.73 35.43 3.12
N LEU A 188 -15.58 34.57 3.68
CA LEU A 188 -15.61 34.29 5.11
C LEU A 188 -14.29 33.69 5.60
N ILE A 189 -13.76 32.68 4.90
CA ILE A 189 -12.50 32.01 5.27
C ILE A 189 -11.30 32.98 5.22
N ASN A 190 -11.29 33.92 4.27
CA ASN A 190 -10.18 34.86 4.09
C ASN A 190 -10.40 36.23 4.77
N ALA A 191 -11.46 36.40 5.56
CA ALA A 191 -11.68 37.62 6.31
C ALA A 191 -10.63 37.73 7.42
N LEU A 192 -10.02 38.92 7.57
CA LEU A 192 -9.06 39.18 8.65
C LEU A 192 -9.72 39.04 10.04
N VAL A 193 -10.98 39.46 10.13
CA VAL A 193 -11.87 39.24 11.27
C VAL A 193 -13.15 38.67 10.68
N ALA A 194 -13.49 37.43 11.07
CA ALA A 194 -14.74 36.82 10.65
C ALA A 194 -15.93 37.61 11.23
N PRO A 195 -16.97 37.91 10.42
CA PRO A 195 -18.15 38.65 10.90
C PRO A 195 -18.87 37.85 11.99
N ALA A 196 -19.63 38.53 12.85
CA ALA A 196 -20.40 37.90 13.91
C ALA A 196 -21.57 37.07 13.33
N GLU A 197 -22.04 36.05 14.05
CA GLU A 197 -23.06 35.12 13.54
C GLU A 197 -24.40 35.81 13.19
N ASP A 198 -24.76 36.84 13.94
CA ASP A 198 -25.94 37.68 13.73
C ASP A 198 -25.85 38.55 12.47
N GLU A 199 -24.63 38.89 12.03
CA GLU A 199 -24.37 39.63 10.80
C GLU A 199 -24.33 38.73 9.56
N LEU A 200 -24.32 37.40 9.74
CA LEU A 200 -24.30 36.44 8.62
C LEU A 200 -25.65 36.27 7.94
N GLY A 201 -26.74 36.87 8.44
CA GLY A 201 -28.10 36.66 7.93
C GLY A 201 -28.23 36.83 6.40
N GLU A 202 -27.67 37.88 5.83
CA GLU A 202 -27.65 38.09 4.37
C GLU A 202 -26.70 37.13 3.65
N HIS A 203 -25.56 36.79 4.26
CA HIS A 203 -24.59 35.84 3.71
C HIS A 203 -25.06 34.39 3.73
N LEU A 204 -25.95 34.01 4.65
CA LEU A 204 -26.44 32.63 4.81
C LEU A 204 -27.50 32.24 3.80
N ILE A 205 -28.24 33.22 3.24
CA ILE A 205 -29.19 33.00 2.14
C ILE A 205 -28.43 32.42 0.94
N ASP A 206 -27.29 33.03 0.60
CA ASP A 206 -26.42 32.56 -0.49
C ASP A 206 -25.75 31.22 -0.18
N VAL A 207 -25.64 30.82 1.09
CA VAL A 207 -24.99 29.57 1.50
C VAL A 207 -25.95 28.38 1.60
N ALA A 208 -27.26 28.61 1.60
CA ALA A 208 -28.26 27.54 1.48
C ALA A 208 -28.24 26.97 0.05
N TYR A 209 -27.39 25.96 -0.16
CA TYR A 209 -27.11 25.36 -1.46
C TYR A 209 -26.89 23.87 -1.27
N ALA A 210 -27.78 23.03 -1.83
CA ALA A 210 -27.81 21.58 -1.60
C ALA A 210 -28.08 20.76 -2.88
N PRO A 211 -27.29 20.93 -3.96
CA PRO A 211 -27.51 20.23 -5.22
C PRO A 211 -27.42 18.70 -5.13
N PHE A 212 -26.67 18.13 -4.17
CA PHE A 212 -26.52 16.67 -4.06
C PHE A 212 -27.83 15.96 -3.72
N ALA A 213 -28.75 16.66 -3.07
CA ALA A 213 -30.06 16.12 -2.70
C ALA A 213 -30.99 15.93 -3.91
N ILE A 214 -30.74 16.62 -5.03
CA ILE A 214 -31.67 16.64 -6.16
C ILE A 214 -31.09 16.03 -7.45
N ILE A 215 -29.77 16.04 -7.65
CA ILE A 215 -29.16 15.60 -8.90
C ILE A 215 -29.17 14.08 -8.99
N GLU A 216 -29.73 13.55 -10.07
CA GLU A 216 -29.73 12.12 -10.40
C GLU A 216 -28.67 11.79 -11.45
N SER A 217 -28.65 12.54 -12.56
CA SER A 217 -27.70 12.34 -13.66
C SER A 217 -27.43 13.62 -14.43
N VAL A 218 -26.36 13.63 -15.22
CA VAL A 218 -26.05 14.71 -16.17
C VAL A 218 -26.09 14.15 -17.58
N GLU A 219 -26.93 14.73 -18.43
CA GLU A 219 -27.05 14.33 -19.84
C GLU A 219 -26.27 15.29 -20.73
N ILE A 220 -25.41 14.73 -21.58
CA ILE A 220 -24.69 15.46 -22.62
C ILE A 220 -25.30 15.05 -23.96
N SER A 221 -25.68 16.03 -24.78
CA SER A 221 -26.31 15.76 -26.07
C SER A 221 -25.37 15.05 -27.06
N ALA A 222 -25.94 14.52 -28.14
CA ALA A 222 -25.20 13.90 -29.23
C ALA A 222 -24.21 14.84 -29.95
N ALA A 223 -24.24 16.16 -29.68
CA ALA A 223 -23.33 17.12 -30.30
C ALA A 223 -21.85 16.85 -29.99
N TRP A 224 -21.53 16.21 -28.86
CA TRP A 224 -20.13 15.93 -28.48
C TRP A 224 -19.58 14.62 -29.06
N ARG A 225 -20.32 13.51 -28.96
CA ARG A 225 -19.85 12.15 -29.30
C ARG A 225 -20.72 11.42 -30.34
N GLY A 226 -21.60 12.14 -31.02
CA GLY A 226 -22.55 11.55 -31.98
C GLY A 226 -23.68 10.72 -31.35
N ARG A 227 -23.65 10.54 -30.02
CA ARG A 227 -24.71 9.93 -29.21
C ARG A 227 -24.90 10.70 -27.91
N ALA A 228 -26.12 10.72 -27.41
CA ALA A 228 -26.39 11.26 -26.07
C ALA A 228 -25.72 10.37 -25.01
N LEU A 229 -25.06 11.00 -24.05
CA LEU A 229 -24.42 10.33 -22.93
C LEU A 229 -25.13 10.73 -21.64
N ARG A 230 -25.49 9.74 -20.83
CA ARG A 230 -26.05 9.97 -19.49
C ARG A 230 -25.01 9.59 -18.46
N LEU A 231 -24.38 10.59 -17.87
CA LEU A 231 -23.28 10.43 -16.92
C LEU A 231 -23.83 10.40 -15.50
N LYS A 232 -23.30 9.49 -14.67
CA LYS A 232 -23.51 9.49 -13.23
C LYS A 232 -22.53 10.48 -12.56
N PRO A 233 -23.01 11.56 -11.91
CA PRO A 233 -22.14 12.51 -11.24
C PRO A 233 -21.50 11.87 -10.02
N MET A 234 -20.26 12.24 -9.75
CA MET A 234 -19.48 11.64 -8.68
C MET A 234 -18.58 12.66 -8.01
N VAL A 235 -18.55 12.62 -6.67
CA VAL A 235 -17.59 13.37 -5.84
C VAL A 235 -16.62 12.40 -5.18
N ILE A 236 -15.33 12.72 -5.27
CA ILE A 236 -14.26 12.01 -4.57
C ILE A 236 -13.57 13.00 -3.64
N ILE A 237 -13.81 12.88 -2.34
CA ILE A 237 -13.09 13.64 -1.32
C ILE A 237 -11.75 12.94 -1.09
N ASP A 238 -10.69 13.47 -1.67
CA ASP A 238 -9.34 12.93 -1.54
C ASP A 238 -8.64 13.50 -0.31
N ASP A 239 -7.73 12.72 0.27
CA ASP A 239 -7.02 13.07 1.51
C ASP A 239 -7.95 13.52 2.66
N ALA A 240 -9.09 12.84 2.85
CA ALA A 240 -10.12 13.21 3.82
C ALA A 240 -9.62 13.30 5.28
N HIS A 241 -8.53 12.61 5.61
CA HIS A 241 -7.83 12.70 6.90
C HIS A 241 -7.25 14.10 7.20
N GLU A 242 -7.13 14.99 6.22
CA GLU A 242 -6.72 16.38 6.43
C GLU A 242 -7.83 17.26 7.05
N LEU A 243 -9.09 16.82 6.99
CA LEU A 243 -10.20 17.49 7.69
C LEU A 243 -10.03 17.38 9.21
N HIS A 244 -10.59 18.34 9.94
CA HIS A 244 -10.70 18.20 11.39
C HIS A 244 -11.55 16.96 11.73
N PRO A 245 -11.26 16.19 12.79
CA PRO A 245 -12.00 14.96 13.12
C PRO A 245 -13.53 15.13 13.14
N THR A 246 -14.03 16.22 13.71
CA THR A 246 -15.46 16.55 13.71
C THR A 246 -16.02 16.89 12.32
N GLN A 247 -15.23 17.54 11.46
CA GLN A 247 -15.62 17.76 10.05
C GLN A 247 -15.69 16.44 9.30
N LEU A 248 -14.71 15.55 9.51
CA LEU A 248 -14.66 14.25 8.87
C LEU A 248 -15.86 13.38 9.28
N GLU A 249 -16.20 13.37 10.56
CA GLU A 249 -17.38 12.68 11.09
C GLU A 249 -18.69 13.24 10.49
N ASP A 250 -18.82 14.57 10.41
CA ASP A 250 -19.99 15.22 9.82
C ASP A 250 -20.17 14.87 8.34
N VAL A 251 -19.10 14.95 7.55
CA VAL A 251 -19.10 14.61 6.12
C VAL A 251 -19.40 13.13 5.91
N ASP A 252 -18.82 12.26 6.73
CA ASP A 252 -19.10 10.82 6.68
C ASP A 252 -20.57 10.51 6.97
N LEU A 253 -21.19 11.15 7.97
CA LEU A 253 -22.61 10.99 8.28
C LEU A 253 -23.52 11.56 7.18
N TRP A 254 -23.20 12.73 6.66
CA TRP A 254 -23.97 13.38 5.60
C TRP A 254 -23.97 12.56 4.29
N LEU A 255 -22.82 12.06 3.86
CA LEU A 255 -22.71 11.33 2.59
C LEU A 255 -23.26 9.90 2.64
N ARG A 256 -23.59 9.36 3.82
CA ARG A 256 -24.31 8.09 3.98
C ARG A 256 -25.78 8.18 3.61
N ASP A 257 -26.34 9.39 3.45
CA ASP A 257 -27.72 9.58 3.09
C ASP A 257 -28.06 8.94 1.72
N ARG A 258 -29.12 8.14 1.70
CA ARG A 258 -29.58 7.37 0.53
C ARG A 258 -30.41 8.21 -0.44
N GLU A 259 -30.87 9.37 0.00
CA GLU A 259 -31.57 10.31 -0.87
C GLU A 259 -30.61 10.92 -1.88
N ILE A 260 -29.33 11.08 -1.50
CA ILE A 260 -28.26 11.47 -2.43
C ILE A 260 -28.13 10.41 -3.53
N LYS A 261 -28.17 10.81 -4.81
CA LYS A 261 -28.09 9.88 -5.96
C LYS A 261 -26.73 9.89 -6.67
N ILE A 262 -25.98 10.98 -6.58
CA ILE A 262 -24.62 11.10 -7.12
C ILE A 262 -23.67 10.11 -6.43
N ALA A 263 -22.68 9.52 -7.10
CA ALA A 263 -21.69 8.65 -6.44
C ALA A 263 -20.77 9.43 -5.47
N ARG A 264 -20.39 8.81 -4.34
CA ARG A 264 -19.67 9.49 -3.25
C ARG A 264 -18.54 8.64 -2.70
N TRP A 265 -17.31 9.08 -2.91
CA TRP A 265 -16.12 8.42 -2.38
C TRP A 265 -15.38 9.34 -1.42
N MET A 266 -14.83 8.76 -0.36
CA MET A 266 -13.88 9.39 0.54
C MET A 266 -12.60 8.55 0.56
N LEU A 267 -11.48 9.17 0.22
CA LEU A 267 -10.17 8.54 0.28
C LEU A 267 -9.45 9.02 1.53
N THR A 268 -9.04 8.09 2.39
CA THR A 268 -8.35 8.42 3.64
C THR A 268 -7.12 7.54 3.85
N ARG A 269 -6.22 8.00 4.71
CA ARG A 269 -5.03 7.25 5.11
C ARG A 269 -5.33 6.36 6.32
N ILE A 270 -4.55 5.30 6.47
CA ILE A 270 -4.65 4.38 7.62
C ILE A 270 -4.38 5.13 8.93
N ASP A 271 -3.48 6.12 8.92
CA ASP A 271 -3.10 6.91 10.09
C ASP A 271 -4.24 7.75 10.70
N SER A 272 -5.35 7.93 9.97
CA SER A 272 -6.56 8.59 10.46
C SER A 272 -7.44 7.71 11.35
N LEU A 273 -7.25 6.39 11.29
CA LEU A 273 -7.89 5.45 12.21
C LEU A 273 -7.09 5.40 13.51
N ASN A 274 -7.64 4.94 14.62
CA ASN A 274 -6.81 4.51 15.75
C ASN A 274 -6.41 3.03 15.56
N LEU A 275 -5.53 2.52 16.43
CA LEU A 275 -5.05 1.14 16.34
C LEU A 275 -6.19 0.11 16.36
N GLU A 276 -7.20 0.30 17.20
CA GLU A 276 -8.31 -0.66 17.32
C GLU A 276 -9.26 -0.60 16.12
N ASP A 277 -9.56 0.60 15.61
CA ASP A 277 -10.34 0.77 14.39
C ASP A 277 -9.60 0.20 13.17
N PHE A 278 -8.27 0.35 13.10
CA PHE A 278 -7.47 -0.29 12.07
C PHE A 278 -7.54 -1.83 12.18
N ARG A 279 -7.35 -2.39 13.38
CA ARG A 279 -7.47 -3.85 13.62
C ARG A 279 -8.85 -4.39 13.23
N ARG A 280 -9.92 -3.65 13.50
CA ARG A 280 -11.28 -4.02 13.06
C ARG A 280 -11.41 -4.02 11.55
N VAL A 281 -10.85 -3.02 10.87
CA VAL A 281 -10.80 -2.99 9.39
C VAL A 281 -10.05 -4.19 8.83
N LEU A 282 -8.94 -4.61 9.45
CA LEU A 282 -8.20 -5.81 9.04
C LEU A 282 -9.03 -7.10 9.21
N ARG A 283 -9.93 -7.15 10.18
CA ARG A 283 -10.80 -8.30 10.46
C ARG A 283 -12.11 -8.28 9.68
N ASP A 284 -12.30 -7.30 8.78
CA ASP A 284 -13.58 -7.00 8.11
C ASP A 284 -14.74 -6.81 9.12
N GLU A 285 -14.44 -6.33 10.33
CA GLU A 285 -15.43 -6.03 11.38
C GLU A 285 -15.98 -4.61 11.18
N GLU A 286 -17.14 -4.47 10.53
CA GLU A 286 -17.81 -3.17 10.41
C GLU A 286 -18.59 -2.81 11.69
N THR A 287 -18.27 -1.65 12.29
CA THR A 287 -19.06 -1.06 13.37
C THR A 287 -20.39 -0.50 12.86
N ALA A 288 -21.50 -0.91 13.48
CA ALA A 288 -22.75 -0.19 13.37
C ALA A 288 -22.64 1.10 14.20
N SER A 289 -22.63 2.28 13.56
CA SER A 289 -22.93 3.52 14.30
C SER A 289 -24.41 3.46 14.71
N PRO A 290 -24.81 4.00 15.89
CA PRO A 290 -26.22 4.02 16.29
C PRO A 290 -27.10 4.59 15.17
N GLY A 291 -28.07 3.82 14.69
CA GLY A 291 -28.95 4.21 13.57
C GLY A 291 -28.43 3.91 12.16
N THR A 292 -27.29 3.25 11.98
CA THR A 292 -26.76 2.83 10.66
C THR A 292 -26.51 1.32 10.63
N ASN A 293 -26.76 0.68 9.47
CA ASN A 293 -26.48 -0.75 9.30
C ASN A 293 -25.19 -0.94 8.47
N PRO A 294 -24.18 -1.64 9.02
CA PRO A 294 -23.01 -2.14 8.28
C PRO A 294 -23.39 -2.79 6.95
N GLY A 295 -22.64 -2.47 5.89
CA GLY A 295 -22.84 -3.02 4.55
C GLY A 295 -24.16 -2.63 3.90
N ARG A 296 -24.95 -1.74 4.51
CA ARG A 296 -26.24 -1.25 4.01
C ARG A 296 -26.12 0.20 3.50
N ASP A 297 -25.40 1.04 4.24
CA ASP A 297 -25.34 2.52 4.03
C ASP A 297 -23.92 3.02 3.66
N ARG A 298 -22.88 2.26 4.01
CA ARG A 298 -21.47 2.57 3.77
C ARG A 298 -20.74 1.32 3.29
N VAL A 299 -19.73 1.50 2.45
CA VAL A 299 -18.80 0.44 2.05
C VAL A 299 -17.39 0.89 2.41
N ARG A 300 -16.69 0.14 3.27
CA ARG A 300 -15.25 0.36 3.52
C ARG A 300 -14.40 -0.57 2.65
N ILE A 301 -13.35 -0.02 2.05
CA ILE A 301 -12.42 -0.77 1.20
C ILE A 301 -11.01 -0.45 1.64
N LEU A 302 -10.26 -1.47 2.08
CA LEU A 302 -8.82 -1.36 2.23
C LEU A 302 -8.18 -1.60 0.86
N LEU A 303 -7.43 -0.61 0.35
CA LEU A 303 -6.84 -0.69 -0.99
C LEU A 303 -5.69 -1.69 -1.07
N GLN A 304 -5.05 -1.96 0.07
CA GLN A 304 -4.03 -2.98 0.21
C GLN A 304 -4.66 -4.22 0.80
N ASP A 305 -4.38 -5.37 0.20
CA ASP A 305 -4.76 -6.63 0.81
C ASP A 305 -3.76 -6.90 1.93
N THR A 306 -4.22 -6.83 3.17
CA THR A 306 -3.40 -7.20 4.34
C THR A 306 -3.45 -8.69 4.59
N ASP A 307 -4.33 -9.43 3.90
CA ASP A 307 -4.21 -10.88 3.80
C ASP A 307 -2.98 -11.19 2.94
N ASN A 308 -1.86 -11.23 3.66
CA ASN A 308 -0.50 -11.57 3.28
C ASN A 308 -0.36 -12.92 2.53
N ARG A 309 -1.43 -13.59 2.12
CA ARG A 309 -1.42 -14.88 1.41
C ARG A 309 -1.13 -14.74 -0.08
N ASN A 310 -1.13 -13.53 -0.65
CA ASN A 310 -1.12 -13.30 -2.11
C ASN A 310 0.16 -12.66 -2.70
N ARG A 311 1.37 -13.02 -2.20
CA ARG A 311 2.66 -12.52 -2.76
C ARG A 311 2.80 -12.70 -4.27
N GLN A 312 2.38 -13.85 -4.80
CA GLN A 312 2.41 -14.12 -6.23
C GLN A 312 1.58 -13.09 -7.01
N ALA A 313 0.44 -12.72 -6.43
CA ALA A 313 -0.49 -11.77 -6.98
C ALA A 313 0.11 -10.36 -7.02
N PHE A 314 0.86 -9.94 -5.99
CA PHE A 314 1.58 -8.65 -6.01
C PHE A 314 2.81 -8.66 -6.93
N ARG A 315 3.57 -9.76 -6.98
CA ARG A 315 4.71 -9.89 -7.91
C ARG A 315 4.28 -9.70 -9.37
N SER A 316 3.11 -10.20 -9.75
CA SER A 316 2.55 -9.98 -11.09
C SER A 316 2.20 -8.50 -11.34
N ILE A 317 1.63 -7.82 -10.34
CA ILE A 317 1.36 -6.36 -10.42
C ILE A 317 2.67 -5.59 -10.60
N ALA A 318 3.67 -5.87 -9.76
CA ALA A 318 4.99 -5.23 -9.82
C ALA A 318 5.68 -5.45 -11.18
N GLU A 319 5.55 -6.66 -11.76
CA GLU A 319 6.12 -6.99 -13.07
C GLU A 319 5.43 -6.19 -14.19
N ASP A 320 4.11 -6.06 -14.15
CA ASP A 320 3.36 -5.24 -15.11
C ASP A 320 3.67 -3.74 -14.97
N VAL A 321 3.74 -3.22 -13.75
CA VAL A 321 4.16 -1.83 -13.47
C VAL A 321 5.57 -1.58 -14.01
N ALA A 322 6.53 -2.47 -13.71
CA ALA A 322 7.90 -2.34 -14.18
C ALA A 322 7.99 -2.34 -15.71
N ARG A 323 7.24 -3.21 -16.39
CA ARG A 323 7.16 -3.26 -17.85
C ARG A 323 6.68 -1.93 -18.42
N ARG A 324 5.57 -1.39 -17.91
CA ARG A 324 4.99 -0.11 -18.35
C ARG A 324 5.91 1.06 -18.07
N TYR A 325 6.60 1.07 -16.93
CA TYR A 325 7.48 2.18 -16.53
C TYR A 325 8.83 2.18 -17.26
N LEU A 326 9.28 1.02 -17.77
CA LEU A 326 10.47 0.96 -18.62
C LEU A 326 10.21 1.47 -20.05
N GLN A 327 8.98 1.34 -20.57
CA GLN A 327 8.66 1.74 -21.94
C GLN A 327 9.02 3.21 -22.21
N PRO A 328 8.60 4.23 -21.45
CA PRO A 328 8.92 5.63 -21.79
C PRO A 328 10.41 6.01 -21.80
N LEU A 329 11.31 5.13 -21.34
CA LEU A 329 12.73 5.43 -21.20
C LEU A 329 13.48 5.21 -22.52
N ALA A 330 13.88 6.31 -23.16
CA ALA A 330 14.57 6.32 -24.45
C ALA A 330 15.87 5.48 -24.47
N ALA A 331 16.57 5.38 -23.34
CA ALA A 331 17.80 4.59 -23.21
C ALA A 331 17.57 3.09 -23.43
N PHE A 332 16.38 2.58 -23.07
CA PHE A 332 16.01 1.17 -23.20
C PHE A 332 15.34 0.87 -24.54
N HIS A 333 14.59 1.82 -25.12
CA HIS A 333 13.98 1.70 -26.46
C HIS A 333 14.97 1.28 -27.56
N ARG A 334 16.20 1.83 -27.52
CA ARG A 334 17.25 1.52 -28.52
C ARG A 334 17.79 0.08 -28.46
N ARG A 335 17.47 -0.67 -27.40
CA ARG A 335 17.99 -2.02 -27.13
C ARG A 335 16.93 -3.12 -27.31
N GLY A 336 15.67 -2.76 -27.62
CA GLY A 336 14.58 -3.67 -27.97
C GLY A 336 13.29 -3.46 -27.16
N SER A 337 12.14 -3.71 -27.78
CA SER A 337 10.79 -3.47 -27.21
C SER A 337 10.35 -4.48 -26.13
N PHE A 338 11.19 -5.46 -25.76
CA PHE A 338 10.83 -6.60 -24.90
C PHE A 338 11.68 -6.69 -23.62
N LEU A 339 12.28 -5.58 -23.18
CA LEU A 339 13.07 -5.56 -21.96
C LEU A 339 12.17 -5.76 -20.74
N SER A 340 12.43 -6.85 -20.01
CA SER A 340 11.77 -7.15 -18.74
C SER A 340 12.75 -6.90 -17.60
N LEU A 341 12.39 -6.01 -16.66
CA LEU A 341 13.20 -5.75 -15.46
C LEU A 341 13.48 -7.06 -14.72
N LYS A 342 12.50 -7.95 -14.63
CA LYS A 342 12.63 -9.25 -14.00
C LYS A 342 13.76 -10.08 -14.61
N ASN A 343 13.79 -10.18 -15.94
CA ASN A 343 14.83 -10.92 -16.64
C ASN A 343 16.21 -10.28 -16.42
N LEU A 344 16.30 -8.95 -16.47
CA LEU A 344 17.57 -8.23 -16.26
C LEU A 344 18.12 -8.49 -14.85
N LEU A 345 17.28 -8.40 -13.82
CA LEU A 345 17.70 -8.58 -12.43
C LEU A 345 18.01 -10.05 -12.10
N ASN A 346 17.25 -10.99 -12.66
CA ASN A 346 17.40 -12.43 -12.36
C ASN A 346 18.56 -13.10 -13.14
N THR A 347 19.22 -12.39 -14.05
CA THR A 347 20.47 -12.88 -14.67
C THR A 347 21.64 -12.96 -13.68
N ALA A 348 21.57 -12.20 -12.58
CA ALA A 348 22.60 -12.17 -11.56
C ALA A 348 22.72 -13.51 -10.84
N ARG A 349 23.92 -14.09 -10.87
CA ARG A 349 24.27 -15.21 -10.00
C ARG A 349 24.97 -14.70 -8.75
N PRO A 350 24.67 -15.26 -7.57
CA PRO A 350 25.41 -14.90 -6.37
C PRO A 350 26.88 -15.35 -6.54
N PRO A 351 27.85 -14.50 -6.16
CA PRO A 351 29.24 -14.90 -6.16
C PRO A 351 29.47 -16.00 -5.12
N ALA A 352 30.38 -16.93 -5.41
CA ALA A 352 30.91 -17.83 -4.39
C ALA A 352 31.67 -17.02 -3.32
N LEU A 353 31.77 -17.57 -2.11
CA LEU A 353 32.68 -17.07 -1.09
C LEU A 353 34.13 -17.06 -1.60
N SER A 354 34.96 -16.18 -1.01
CA SER A 354 36.40 -16.23 -1.27
C SER A 354 36.99 -17.53 -0.74
N ASP A 355 38.12 -17.99 -1.31
CA ASP A 355 38.78 -19.22 -0.86
C ASP A 355 39.15 -19.15 0.63
N THR A 356 39.49 -17.95 1.13
CA THR A 356 39.78 -17.70 2.54
C THR A 356 38.54 -17.90 3.42
N ASP A 357 37.41 -17.29 3.06
CA ASP A 357 36.16 -17.41 3.83
C ASP A 357 35.61 -18.84 3.81
N LEU A 358 35.72 -19.50 2.65
CA LEU A 358 35.31 -20.90 2.50
C LEU A 358 36.19 -21.83 3.34
N HIS A 359 37.50 -21.57 3.43
CA HIS A 359 38.40 -22.32 4.29
C HIS A 359 38.06 -22.17 5.77
N ILE A 360 37.70 -20.97 6.22
CA ILE A 360 37.23 -20.72 7.59
C ILE A 360 36.00 -21.60 7.87
N LEU A 361 34.99 -21.58 7.01
CA LEU A 361 33.76 -22.35 7.19
C LEU A 361 34.02 -23.87 7.19
N HIS A 362 34.91 -24.36 6.32
CA HIS A 362 35.30 -25.77 6.33
C HIS A 362 36.05 -26.17 7.61
N SER A 363 36.91 -25.30 8.14
CA SER A 363 37.63 -25.54 9.39
C SER A 363 36.68 -25.69 10.58
N GLU A 364 35.63 -24.87 10.62
CA GLU A 364 34.59 -24.93 11.65
C GLU A 364 33.77 -26.22 11.54
N ASN A 365 33.40 -26.61 10.31
CA ASN A 365 32.70 -27.86 10.08
C ASN A 365 33.55 -29.07 10.49
N ALA A 366 34.85 -29.08 10.17
CA ALA A 366 35.75 -30.15 10.58
C ALA A 366 35.80 -30.29 12.12
N ARG A 367 35.90 -29.16 12.83
CA ARG A 367 35.85 -29.15 14.28
C ARG A 367 34.52 -29.67 14.84
N LEU A 368 33.39 -29.25 14.26
CA LEU A 368 32.07 -29.74 14.68
C LEU A 368 31.88 -31.24 14.38
N ILE A 369 32.46 -31.76 13.30
CA ILE A 369 32.45 -33.19 12.98
C ILE A 369 33.20 -33.98 14.06
N GLU A 370 34.38 -33.51 14.47
CA GLU A 370 35.16 -34.09 15.55
C GLU A 370 34.41 -34.04 16.89
N GLU A 371 33.83 -32.90 17.24
CA GLU A 371 33.06 -32.70 18.47
C GLU A 371 31.83 -33.61 18.54
N ASN A 372 31.13 -33.80 17.42
CA ASN A 372 29.97 -34.71 17.33
C ASN A 372 30.34 -36.19 17.16
N GLN A 373 31.63 -36.52 16.97
CA GLN A 373 32.11 -37.89 16.69
C GLN A 373 31.38 -38.54 15.50
N LEU A 374 31.12 -37.78 14.43
CA LEU A 374 30.41 -38.28 13.24
C LEU A 374 31.35 -39.01 12.28
N THR A 375 30.88 -40.13 11.73
CA THR A 375 31.58 -40.88 10.68
C THR A 375 31.41 -40.19 9.32
N SER A 376 32.33 -40.45 8.39
CA SER A 376 32.24 -39.97 7.00
C SER A 376 30.92 -40.39 6.34
N GLU A 377 30.49 -41.63 6.54
CA GLU A 377 29.23 -42.17 6.01
C GLU A 377 28.00 -41.37 6.47
N LYS A 378 27.98 -40.92 7.73
CA LYS A 378 26.87 -40.09 8.25
C LYS A 378 26.85 -38.70 7.62
N ILE A 379 28.01 -38.13 7.32
CA ILE A 379 28.12 -36.83 6.67
C ILE A 379 27.67 -36.95 5.21
N GLU A 380 28.12 -37.98 4.51
CA GLU A 380 27.68 -38.26 3.13
C GLU A 380 26.17 -38.46 3.06
N ALA A 381 25.60 -39.29 3.95
CA ALA A 381 24.15 -39.49 4.02
C ALA A 381 23.40 -38.18 4.33
N MET A 382 23.94 -37.33 5.21
CA MET A 382 23.38 -36.01 5.48
C MET A 382 23.41 -35.13 4.23
N GLU A 383 24.52 -35.10 3.49
CA GLU A 383 24.65 -34.29 2.27
C GLU A 383 23.79 -34.79 1.10
N GLU A 384 23.45 -36.08 1.05
CA GLU A 384 22.50 -36.66 0.08
C GLU A 384 21.07 -36.11 0.25
N THR A 385 20.72 -35.64 1.44
CA THR A 385 19.40 -35.04 1.71
C THR A 385 19.26 -33.62 1.17
N TYR A 386 20.35 -33.00 0.71
CA TYR A 386 20.39 -31.60 0.30
C TYR A 386 19.86 -31.41 -1.13
N PRO A 387 19.34 -30.22 -1.48
CA PRO A 387 19.06 -29.87 -2.87
C PRO A 387 20.30 -30.00 -3.77
N THR A 388 20.12 -30.52 -4.99
CA THR A 388 21.24 -30.80 -5.92
C THR A 388 21.80 -29.56 -6.61
N ASP A 389 21.10 -28.42 -6.53
CA ASP A 389 21.44 -27.16 -7.21
C ASP A 389 22.34 -26.23 -6.36
N LEU A 390 22.80 -26.69 -5.19
CA LEU A 390 23.60 -25.85 -4.29
C LEU A 390 25.03 -25.69 -4.77
N THR A 391 25.55 -24.46 -4.66
CA THR A 391 26.97 -24.17 -4.83
C THR A 391 27.76 -24.69 -3.63
N LEU A 392 29.07 -24.92 -3.80
CA LEU A 392 29.94 -25.52 -2.77
C LEU A 392 29.94 -24.73 -1.45
N ASP A 393 29.94 -23.40 -1.54
CA ASP A 393 29.87 -22.49 -0.39
C ASP A 393 28.55 -22.62 0.37
N VAL A 394 27.42 -22.65 -0.35
CA VAL A 394 26.09 -22.83 0.25
C VAL A 394 25.97 -24.21 0.88
N LYS A 395 26.49 -25.26 0.22
CA LYS A 395 26.52 -26.62 0.76
C LYS A 395 27.29 -26.67 2.09
N ALA A 396 28.47 -26.06 2.15
CA ALA A 396 29.26 -25.97 3.38
C ALA A 396 28.52 -25.24 4.50
N ALA A 397 27.79 -24.16 4.18
CA ALA A 397 27.01 -23.41 5.17
C ALA A 397 25.77 -24.18 5.67
N VAL A 398 25.10 -24.94 4.79
CA VAL A 398 24.01 -25.86 5.20
C VAL A 398 24.56 -26.96 6.10
N THR A 399 25.70 -27.57 5.75
CA THR A 399 26.37 -28.57 6.59
C THR A 399 26.69 -28.01 7.98
N HIS A 400 27.17 -26.77 8.06
CA HIS A 400 27.41 -26.11 9.35
C HIS A 400 26.17 -26.10 10.25
N ILE A 401 25.03 -25.65 9.71
CA ILE A 401 23.75 -25.61 10.43
C ILE A 401 23.32 -27.02 10.88
N MET A 402 23.47 -28.03 10.01
CA MET A 402 23.05 -29.39 10.32
C MET A 402 23.92 -30.04 11.40
N LEU A 403 25.24 -29.80 11.39
CA LEU A 403 26.15 -30.25 12.44
C LEU A 403 25.83 -29.62 13.80
N GLU A 404 25.48 -28.33 13.82
CA GLU A 404 25.05 -27.62 15.03
C GLU A 404 23.69 -28.12 15.56
N ARG A 405 22.79 -28.54 14.68
CA ARG A 405 21.53 -29.19 15.07
C ARG A 405 21.79 -30.57 15.68
N GLU A 406 22.71 -31.34 15.12
CA GLU A 406 23.08 -32.66 15.64
C GLU A 406 23.76 -32.58 17.01
N LEU A 407 24.61 -31.58 17.21
CA LEU A 407 25.26 -31.31 18.50
C LEU A 407 24.23 -31.02 19.61
N LYS A 408 23.17 -30.29 19.29
CA LYS A 408 22.07 -30.03 20.23
C LYS A 408 21.15 -31.22 20.47
N ARG A 409 21.04 -32.13 19.51
CA ARG A 409 20.24 -33.36 19.62
C ARG A 409 20.93 -34.38 20.51
N THR A 410 22.25 -34.47 20.44
CA THR A 410 23.06 -35.36 21.28
C THR A 410 23.02 -34.82 22.71
N PRO A 411 22.20 -35.38 23.63
CA PRO A 411 22.28 -34.95 25.02
C PRO A 411 23.70 -35.26 25.49
N GLN A 412 24.29 -34.41 26.33
CA GLN A 412 25.48 -34.80 27.10
C GLN A 412 25.20 -36.19 27.66
N ARG A 413 25.85 -37.23 27.10
CA ARG A 413 25.71 -38.60 27.59
C ARG A 413 26.11 -38.55 29.06
N SER A 414 25.11 -38.56 29.94
CA SER A 414 25.33 -38.76 31.36
C SER A 414 26.12 -40.06 31.49
N LEU A 415 27.30 -39.98 32.13
CA LEU A 415 28.20 -41.12 32.37
C LEU A 415 27.53 -42.29 33.12
N PHE A 416 26.27 -42.14 33.56
CA PHE A 416 25.50 -43.10 34.34
C PHE A 416 24.05 -43.30 33.85
N GLY A 417 23.81 -43.32 32.53
CA GLY A 417 22.50 -43.64 31.95
C GLY A 417 22.53 -44.93 31.14
N VAL A 418 21.64 -45.88 31.45
CA VAL A 418 21.37 -47.12 30.69
C VAL A 418 21.22 -46.77 29.20
N PRO A 419 21.81 -47.55 28.26
CA PRO A 419 21.64 -47.29 26.84
C PRO A 419 20.15 -47.48 26.51
N ALA A 420 19.44 -46.38 26.29
CA ALA A 420 18.16 -46.44 25.62
C ALA A 420 18.45 -46.87 24.18
N ASP A 421 18.03 -48.07 23.82
CA ASP A 421 17.79 -48.44 22.42
C ASP A 421 16.77 -47.44 21.86
N VAL A 422 17.28 -46.39 21.20
CA VAL A 422 16.48 -45.54 20.33
C VAL A 422 16.83 -45.93 18.90
N SER A 423 16.37 -47.11 18.52
CA SER A 423 16.15 -47.45 17.11
C SER A 423 14.90 -46.69 16.65
N SER A 424 15.08 -45.41 16.37
CA SER A 424 14.20 -44.73 15.43
C SER A 424 14.97 -44.58 14.13
N GLU A 425 14.71 -45.48 13.19
CA GLU A 425 14.88 -45.20 11.76
C GLU A 425 14.01 -43.97 11.45
N GLU A 426 14.52 -42.77 11.75
CA GLU A 426 13.94 -41.54 11.25
C GLU A 426 14.26 -41.52 9.75
N GLU A 427 13.25 -41.73 8.90
CA GLU A 427 13.31 -41.39 7.48
C GLU A 427 14.01 -40.03 7.36
N GLN A 428 15.18 -40.00 6.74
CA GLN A 428 15.97 -38.80 6.56
C GLN A 428 15.17 -37.82 5.70
N SER A 429 14.41 -36.94 6.34
CA SER A 429 13.59 -35.95 5.64
C SER A 429 14.52 -35.03 4.86
N LYS A 430 14.27 -34.87 3.55
CA LYS A 430 15.05 -33.96 2.70
C LYS A 430 15.17 -32.57 3.33
N VAL A 431 16.36 -31.98 3.28
CA VAL A 431 16.58 -30.63 3.79
C VAL A 431 15.74 -29.64 2.99
N GLN A 432 14.85 -28.94 3.71
CA GLN A 432 13.93 -27.99 3.11
C GLN A 432 14.67 -26.72 2.66
N ARG A 433 14.15 -26.06 1.61
CA ARG A 433 14.73 -24.81 1.08
C ARG A 433 14.82 -23.69 2.11
N HIS A 434 13.99 -23.71 3.15
CA HIS A 434 14.06 -22.77 4.27
C HIS A 434 15.41 -22.82 5.00
N VAL A 435 16.02 -24.00 5.16
CA VAL A 435 17.34 -24.14 5.79
C VAL A 435 18.43 -23.51 4.90
N VAL A 436 18.31 -23.68 3.58
CA VAL A 436 19.22 -23.06 2.61
C VAL A 436 19.15 -21.53 2.69
N ILE A 437 17.95 -20.96 2.80
CA ILE A 437 17.77 -19.51 2.98
C ILE A 437 18.42 -19.05 4.29
N GLY A 438 18.29 -19.83 5.38
CA GLY A 438 18.97 -19.56 6.64
C GLY A 438 20.50 -19.53 6.51
N ALA A 439 21.07 -20.50 5.80
CA ALA A 439 22.50 -20.55 5.51
C ALA A 439 22.95 -19.34 4.69
N GLU A 440 22.22 -18.97 3.64
CA GLU A 440 22.49 -17.76 2.86
C GLU A 440 22.46 -16.50 3.72
N LEU A 441 21.54 -16.42 4.67
CA LEU A 441 21.39 -15.28 5.57
C LEU A 441 22.52 -15.21 6.59
N GLN A 442 22.96 -16.33 7.16
CA GLN A 442 24.17 -16.36 7.99
C GLN A 442 25.40 -15.93 7.19
N MET A 443 25.54 -16.39 5.94
CA MET A 443 26.64 -15.97 5.06
C MET A 443 26.60 -14.48 4.72
N LEU A 444 25.41 -13.87 4.59
CA LEU A 444 25.27 -12.42 4.45
C LEU A 444 25.95 -11.69 5.62
N HIS A 445 25.64 -12.07 6.87
CA HIS A 445 26.17 -11.37 8.05
C HIS A 445 27.62 -11.70 8.34
N ARG A 446 28.07 -12.92 8.02
CA ARG A 446 29.43 -13.39 8.31
C ARG A 446 30.45 -12.97 7.25
N PHE A 447 30.07 -12.97 5.98
CA PHE A 447 30.99 -12.86 4.85
C PHE A 447 30.55 -11.82 3.80
N ASP A 448 29.53 -11.01 4.10
CA ASP A 448 28.95 -10.03 3.16
C ASP A 448 28.55 -10.65 1.81
N ARG A 449 28.08 -11.91 1.84
CA ARG A 449 27.60 -12.58 0.64
C ARG A 449 26.26 -11.97 0.22
N PRO A 450 26.10 -11.51 -1.03
CA PRO A 450 24.88 -10.87 -1.50
C PRO A 450 23.62 -11.72 -1.26
N PHE A 451 22.59 -11.06 -0.72
CA PHE A 451 21.30 -11.69 -0.43
C PHE A 451 20.14 -10.96 -1.15
N TYR A 452 19.95 -9.66 -0.92
CA TYR A 452 18.91 -8.86 -1.61
C TYR A 452 19.20 -8.58 -3.09
N PHE A 453 18.98 -9.57 -3.97
CA PHE A 453 19.06 -9.41 -5.42
C PHE A 453 17.94 -10.22 -6.10
N GLY A 454 17.71 -9.93 -7.37
CA GLY A 454 16.61 -10.50 -8.13
C GLY A 454 15.28 -9.80 -7.89
N PHE A 455 14.37 -10.02 -8.82
CA PHE A 455 13.08 -9.33 -8.88
C PHE A 455 12.13 -9.75 -7.77
N GLU A 456 12.10 -11.04 -7.44
CA GLU A 456 11.18 -11.59 -6.45
C GLU A 456 11.45 -11.02 -5.05
N ARG A 457 12.73 -10.92 -4.65
CA ARG A 457 13.11 -10.31 -3.36
C ARG A 457 12.79 -8.81 -3.33
N LEU A 458 13.00 -8.11 -4.45
CA LEU A 458 12.65 -6.69 -4.59
C LEU A 458 11.13 -6.45 -4.47
N ALA A 459 10.32 -7.27 -5.15
CA ALA A 459 8.87 -7.18 -5.10
C ALA A 459 8.32 -7.55 -3.71
N ASP A 460 8.86 -8.59 -3.07
CA ASP A 460 8.46 -8.99 -1.71
C ASP A 460 8.78 -7.91 -0.67
N ALA A 461 9.85 -7.14 -0.87
CA ALA A 461 10.25 -6.05 0.01
C ALA A 461 9.34 -4.82 -0.04
N ALA A 462 8.39 -4.77 -0.98
CA ALA A 462 7.49 -3.65 -1.14
C ALA A 462 6.18 -3.78 -0.35
N ASN A 463 5.93 -4.92 0.34
CA ASN A 463 4.72 -5.14 1.17
C ASN A 463 3.41 -4.69 0.51
N GLU A 464 3.23 -5.10 -0.75
CA GLU A 464 2.04 -4.77 -1.54
C GLU A 464 1.82 -3.27 -1.80
N ASN A 465 2.88 -2.47 -1.69
CA ASN A 465 2.88 -1.05 -2.00
C ASN A 465 3.65 -0.77 -3.30
N ILE A 466 2.92 -0.27 -4.31
CA ILE A 466 3.47 0.01 -5.63
C ILE A 466 4.50 1.14 -5.56
N GLU A 467 4.27 2.19 -4.78
CA GLU A 467 5.24 3.29 -4.63
C GLU A 467 6.53 2.78 -3.98
N GLN A 468 6.43 1.97 -2.93
CA GLN A 468 7.61 1.37 -2.29
C GLN A 468 8.40 0.47 -3.26
N PHE A 469 7.71 -0.32 -4.09
CA PHE A 469 8.37 -1.11 -5.15
C PHE A 469 9.11 -0.20 -6.14
N VAL A 470 8.44 0.83 -6.66
CA VAL A 470 9.02 1.78 -7.62
C VAL A 470 10.23 2.50 -7.01
N THR A 471 10.15 2.93 -5.75
CA THR A 471 11.25 3.60 -5.05
C THR A 471 12.44 2.68 -4.80
N LEU A 472 12.24 1.41 -4.45
CA LEU A 472 13.34 0.46 -4.30
C LEU A 472 13.97 0.09 -5.65
N ALA A 473 13.15 -0.04 -6.69
CA ALA A 473 13.58 -0.42 -8.03
C ALA A 473 14.28 0.72 -8.78
N SER A 474 13.93 1.99 -8.51
CA SER A 474 14.45 3.16 -9.23
C SER A 474 15.98 3.21 -9.20
N VAL A 475 16.59 2.92 -8.05
CA VAL A 475 18.06 2.88 -7.88
C VAL A 475 18.73 1.83 -8.79
N LEU A 476 18.07 0.71 -9.05
CA LEU A 476 18.57 -0.32 -9.96
C LEU A 476 18.35 0.09 -11.42
N VAL A 477 17.20 0.68 -11.72
CA VAL A 477 16.88 1.21 -13.06
C VAL A 477 17.87 2.31 -13.45
N ASP A 478 18.25 3.21 -12.56
CA ASP A 478 19.25 4.26 -12.82
C ASP A 478 20.63 3.68 -13.18
N ARG A 479 21.04 2.63 -12.46
CA ARG A 479 22.30 1.93 -12.75
C ARG A 479 22.24 1.24 -14.11
N LEU A 480 21.12 0.61 -14.45
CA LEU A 480 20.88 0.01 -15.77
C LEU A 480 20.83 1.07 -16.88
N GLU A 481 20.17 2.20 -16.65
CA GLU A 481 20.10 3.33 -17.60
C GLU A 481 21.50 3.90 -17.84
N THR A 482 22.30 4.05 -16.79
CA THR A 482 23.70 4.46 -16.89
C THR A 482 24.52 3.49 -17.73
N GLN A 483 24.31 2.18 -17.58
CA GLN A 483 24.96 1.18 -18.43
C GLN A 483 24.50 1.28 -19.89
N ALA A 484 23.20 1.48 -20.12
CA ALA A 484 22.61 1.66 -21.44
C ALA A 484 23.24 2.85 -22.18
N ILE A 485 23.32 4.00 -21.52
CA ILE A 485 23.90 5.25 -22.04
C ILE A 485 25.39 5.05 -22.35
N ARG A 486 26.11 4.34 -21.49
CA ARG A 486 27.54 4.03 -21.67
C ARG A 486 27.80 2.92 -22.70
N GLY A 487 26.77 2.39 -23.35
CA GLY A 487 26.90 1.34 -24.34
C GLY A 487 27.22 -0.06 -23.77
N LYS A 488 27.22 -0.23 -22.44
CA LYS A 488 27.55 -1.48 -21.75
C LYS A 488 26.37 -2.47 -21.79
N PRO A 489 26.62 -3.78 -21.54
CA PRO A 489 25.55 -4.75 -21.34
C PRO A 489 24.63 -4.30 -20.19
N LEU A 490 23.32 -4.49 -20.37
CA LEU A 490 22.29 -4.20 -19.36
C LEU A 490 22.27 -5.32 -18.32
N ALA A 491 23.23 -5.31 -17.40
CA ALA A 491 23.34 -6.34 -16.39
C ALA A 491 23.93 -5.77 -15.10
N LEU A 492 23.27 -6.08 -13.98
CA LEU A 492 23.77 -5.79 -12.65
C LEU A 492 24.10 -7.11 -11.97
N ASP A 493 25.33 -7.25 -11.48
CA ASP A 493 25.70 -8.42 -10.69
C ASP A 493 25.01 -8.42 -9.32
N ALA A 494 25.04 -9.55 -8.61
CA ALA A 494 24.34 -9.70 -7.34
C ALA A 494 24.88 -8.74 -6.25
N ARG A 495 26.19 -8.42 -6.25
CA ARG A 495 26.80 -7.48 -5.29
C ARG A 495 26.29 -6.06 -5.54
N GLN A 496 26.22 -5.65 -6.80
CA GLN A 496 25.71 -4.35 -7.21
C GLN A 496 24.25 -4.18 -6.82
N GLN A 497 23.40 -5.18 -7.10
CA GLN A 497 21.98 -5.14 -6.73
C GLN A 497 21.81 -5.06 -5.21
N HIS A 498 22.45 -5.98 -4.48
CA HIS A 498 22.40 -6.05 -3.02
C HIS A 498 22.80 -4.75 -2.35
N LYS A 499 23.96 -4.20 -2.73
CA LYS A 499 24.47 -2.97 -2.16
C LYS A 499 23.52 -1.81 -2.40
N ALA A 500 23.02 -1.65 -3.64
CA ALA A 500 22.11 -0.56 -3.98
C ALA A 500 20.82 -0.60 -3.17
N VAL A 501 20.20 -1.78 -3.09
CA VAL A 501 18.92 -1.97 -2.41
C VAL A 501 19.07 -1.79 -0.89
N ARG A 502 20.20 -2.21 -0.30
CA ARG A 502 20.49 -1.99 1.12
C ARG A 502 20.73 -0.51 1.45
N GLU A 503 21.54 0.18 0.66
CA GLU A 503 21.78 1.62 0.80
C GLU A 503 20.44 2.37 0.72
N GLN A 504 19.64 2.10 -0.31
CA GLN A 504 18.32 2.70 -0.48
C GLN A 504 17.40 2.42 0.71
N ALA A 505 17.36 1.20 1.22
CA ALA A 505 16.51 0.85 2.36
C ALA A 505 16.91 1.60 3.65
N VAL A 506 18.21 1.75 3.91
CA VAL A 506 18.71 2.51 5.05
C VAL A 506 18.36 4.00 4.91
N ASP A 507 18.56 4.56 3.72
CA ASP A 507 18.25 5.96 3.44
C ASP A 507 16.75 6.26 3.60
N LEU A 508 15.88 5.35 3.15
CA LEU A 508 14.43 5.48 3.32
C LEU A 508 14.01 5.52 4.79
N ILE A 509 14.58 4.66 5.64
CA ILE A 509 14.29 4.66 7.09
C ILE A 509 14.76 5.96 7.74
N ALA A 510 15.93 6.44 7.35
CA ALA A 510 16.47 7.71 7.85
C ALA A 510 15.60 8.91 7.46
N GLN A 511 14.97 8.86 6.28
CA GLN A 511 14.10 9.91 5.74
C GLN A 511 12.64 9.83 6.20
N TRP A 512 12.25 8.84 7.02
CA TRP A 512 10.88 8.76 7.55
C TRP A 512 10.47 10.06 8.24
N ASP A 513 9.43 10.69 7.73
CA ASP A 513 8.89 11.97 8.20
C ASP A 513 7.38 11.84 8.42
N TYR A 514 7.04 11.31 9.59
CA TYR A 514 5.66 11.14 10.06
C TYR A 514 5.62 11.15 11.60
N PRO A 515 4.44 11.35 12.23
CA PRO A 515 4.36 11.40 13.68
C PRO A 515 4.95 10.16 14.35
N TYR A 516 5.68 10.35 15.45
CA TYR A 516 6.39 9.28 16.17
C TYR A 516 7.47 8.52 15.37
N ALA A 517 7.91 9.03 14.20
CA ALA A 517 8.96 8.37 13.40
C ALA A 517 10.23 8.00 14.21
N PRO A 518 10.78 8.84 15.12
CA PRO A 518 11.93 8.44 15.94
C PRO A 518 11.65 7.22 16.83
N GLN A 519 10.48 7.14 17.45
CA GLN A 519 10.05 6.00 18.26
C GLN A 519 9.82 4.75 17.41
N VAL A 520 9.25 4.91 16.21
CA VAL A 520 9.07 3.80 15.27
C VAL A 520 10.42 3.24 14.82
N ARG A 521 11.43 4.09 14.58
CA ARG A 521 12.81 3.62 14.31
C ARG A 521 13.37 2.81 15.49
N LYS A 522 13.25 3.30 16.73
CA LYS A 522 13.68 2.55 17.93
C LYS A 522 12.98 1.18 18.04
N LEU A 523 11.68 1.15 17.78
CA LEU A 523 10.88 -0.07 17.80
C LEU A 523 11.34 -1.07 16.73
N VAL A 524 11.54 -0.60 15.50
CA VAL A 524 12.07 -1.40 14.37
C VAL A 524 13.48 -1.89 14.67
N ASP A 525 14.33 -1.07 15.26
CA ASP A 525 15.69 -1.42 15.66
C ASP A 525 15.69 -2.53 16.72
N PHE A 526 14.83 -2.40 17.73
CA PHE A 526 14.65 -3.41 18.78
C PHE A 526 14.15 -4.74 18.21
N ILE A 527 13.06 -4.72 17.45
CA ILE A 527 12.50 -5.94 16.83
C ILE A 527 13.52 -6.58 15.88
N GLY A 528 14.17 -5.76 15.06
CA GLY A 528 15.18 -6.20 14.09
C GLY A 528 16.38 -6.85 14.76
N GLY A 529 16.92 -6.26 15.83
CA GLY A 529 18.02 -6.84 16.60
C GLY A 529 17.64 -8.19 17.20
N ARG A 530 16.45 -8.30 17.81
CA ARG A 530 15.96 -9.58 18.35
C ARG A 530 15.80 -10.67 17.28
N CYS A 531 15.30 -10.29 16.10
CA CYS A 531 15.16 -11.20 14.97
C CYS A 531 16.52 -11.64 14.44
N GLN A 532 17.49 -10.72 14.35
CA GLN A 532 18.85 -11.00 13.93
C GLN A 532 19.54 -11.96 14.90
N ASP A 533 19.48 -11.69 16.21
CA ASP A 533 20.04 -12.56 17.26
C ASP A 533 19.54 -14.00 17.16
N LEU A 534 18.24 -14.19 16.88
CA LEU A 534 17.64 -15.52 16.76
C LEU A 534 18.02 -16.21 15.45
N THR A 535 18.09 -15.45 14.36
CA THR A 535 18.45 -15.92 13.02
C THR A 535 19.91 -16.36 12.93
N LEU A 536 20.81 -15.62 13.58
CA LEU A 536 22.26 -15.87 13.55
C LEU A 536 22.71 -16.97 14.52
N ARG A 537 21.78 -17.62 15.25
CA ARG A 537 22.16 -18.78 16.05
C ARG A 537 22.67 -19.89 15.13
N PRO A 538 23.79 -20.56 15.46
CA PRO A 538 24.45 -21.52 14.56
C PRO A 538 23.51 -22.61 14.02
N ASN A 539 22.61 -23.12 14.86
CA ASN A 539 21.66 -24.18 14.51
C ASN A 539 20.44 -23.72 13.69
N ALA A 540 20.34 -22.43 13.35
CA ALA A 540 19.21 -21.81 12.64
C ALA A 540 17.84 -22.32 13.13
N PRO A 541 17.41 -21.98 14.36
CA PRO A 541 16.25 -22.60 15.01
C PRO A 541 14.93 -22.36 14.28
N LEU A 542 14.84 -21.30 13.47
CA LEU A 542 13.68 -21.00 12.62
C LEU A 542 13.94 -21.30 11.14
N SER A 543 15.01 -22.04 10.83
CA SER A 543 15.48 -22.32 9.46
C SER A 543 15.76 -21.04 8.67
N ASP A 544 14.76 -20.43 8.03
CA ASP A 544 14.95 -19.25 7.16
C ASP A 544 15.08 -17.92 7.91
N GLY A 545 14.87 -17.92 9.22
CA GLY A 545 15.11 -16.78 10.11
C GLY A 545 13.84 -16.19 10.71
N ALA A 546 13.99 -15.09 11.45
CA ALA A 546 12.87 -14.32 11.97
C ALA A 546 12.81 -12.93 11.31
N ASN A 547 11.60 -12.42 11.13
CA ASN A 547 11.35 -11.03 10.79
C ASN A 547 10.19 -10.41 11.57
N ALA A 548 9.65 -11.13 12.55
CA ALA A 548 8.48 -10.72 13.30
C ALA A 548 8.69 -10.84 14.80
N TYR A 549 7.96 -10.01 15.54
CA TYR A 549 7.89 -10.07 17.00
C TYR A 549 6.47 -10.45 17.44
N GLY A 550 6.33 -11.56 18.15
CA GLY A 550 5.05 -12.07 18.61
C GLY A 550 4.75 -11.65 20.04
N ILE A 551 3.59 -11.04 20.23
CA ILE A 551 2.97 -10.81 21.55
C ILE A 551 1.65 -11.57 21.63
N LEU A 552 1.16 -11.85 22.84
CA LEU A 552 -0.14 -12.48 23.00
C LEU A 552 -1.23 -11.54 22.49
N ARG A 553 -2.20 -12.09 21.76
CA ARG A 553 -3.33 -11.30 21.23
C ARG A 553 -4.10 -10.61 22.36
N SER A 554 -4.30 -11.31 23.48
CA SER A 554 -4.94 -10.77 24.68
C SER A 554 -4.21 -9.55 25.25
N ASP A 555 -2.87 -9.52 25.17
CA ASP A 555 -2.10 -8.39 25.69
C ASP A 555 -2.29 -7.16 24.80
N LEU A 556 -2.36 -7.36 23.47
CA LEU A 556 -2.61 -6.29 22.51
C LEU A 556 -4.04 -5.74 22.61
N GLU A 557 -5.04 -6.59 22.85
CA GLU A 557 -6.43 -6.18 23.08
C GLU A 557 -6.61 -5.34 24.34
N ASN A 558 -5.80 -5.56 25.36
CA ASN A 558 -5.81 -4.80 26.61
C ASN A 558 -4.91 -3.54 26.58
N LEU A 559 -4.32 -3.20 25.43
CA LEU A 559 -3.50 -2.00 25.29
C LEU A 559 -4.38 -0.75 25.28
N ASP A 560 -4.17 0.16 26.23
CA ASP A 560 -4.86 1.45 26.28
C ASP A 560 -4.60 2.24 24.98
N PRO A 561 -5.64 2.67 24.23
CA PRO A 561 -5.49 3.48 23.04
C PRO A 561 -4.70 4.79 23.25
N ASN A 562 -4.67 5.31 24.49
CA ASN A 562 -3.93 6.51 24.84
C ASN A 562 -2.45 6.26 25.15
N ASP A 563 -2.04 5.00 25.31
CA ASP A 563 -0.65 4.61 25.57
C ASP A 563 0.29 5.05 24.43
N GLU A 564 1.50 5.47 24.76
CA GLU A 564 2.50 5.87 23.76
C GLU A 564 2.78 4.72 22.78
N LEU A 565 2.88 3.47 23.27
CA LEU A 565 3.10 2.32 22.41
C LEU A 565 1.95 2.11 21.44
N ALA A 566 0.70 2.35 21.84
CA ALA A 566 -0.45 2.20 20.95
C ALA A 566 -0.36 3.17 19.75
N ARG A 567 0.04 4.42 20.01
CA ARG A 567 0.26 5.44 18.97
C ARG A 567 1.45 5.11 18.09
N VAL A 568 2.56 4.63 18.67
CA VAL A 568 3.75 4.22 17.91
C VAL A 568 3.44 3.02 17.01
N LEU A 569 2.73 2.01 17.52
CA LEU A 569 2.28 0.87 16.72
C LEU A 569 1.34 1.31 15.60
N HIS A 570 0.39 2.20 15.91
CA HIS A 570 -0.51 2.79 14.93
C HIS A 570 0.23 3.42 13.74
N TYR A 571 1.16 4.34 13.99
CA TYR A 571 1.94 4.97 12.92
C TYR A 571 2.90 3.99 12.24
N ALA A 572 3.48 3.03 12.97
CA ALA A 572 4.32 2.00 12.38
C ALA A 572 3.55 1.12 11.37
N LEU A 573 2.29 0.78 11.66
CA LEU A 573 1.42 0.02 10.76
C LEU A 573 0.92 0.88 9.59
N ALA A 574 0.49 2.12 9.86
CA ALA A 574 -0.05 3.02 8.84
C ALA A 574 0.96 3.35 7.73
N TYR A 575 2.24 3.43 8.08
CA TYR A 575 3.35 3.71 7.17
C TYR A 575 4.14 2.46 6.78
N GLN A 576 3.63 1.25 7.08
CA GLN A 576 4.22 -0.04 6.72
C GLN A 576 5.66 -0.25 7.22
N ALA A 577 6.06 0.44 8.28
CA ALA A 577 7.27 0.09 9.04
C ALA A 577 7.08 -1.27 9.75
N LEU A 578 5.84 -1.60 10.10
CA LEU A 578 5.39 -2.91 10.57
C LEU A 578 4.18 -3.38 9.77
N VAL A 579 3.97 -4.70 9.74
CA VAL A 579 2.74 -5.35 9.26
C VAL A 579 2.18 -6.21 10.38
N LEU A 580 0.89 -6.05 10.68
CA LEU A 580 0.21 -6.82 11.72
C LEU A 580 -0.37 -8.10 11.12
N VAL A 581 -0.02 -9.25 11.71
CA VAL A 581 -0.65 -10.54 11.40
C VAL A 581 -1.32 -11.06 12.66
N GLU A 582 -2.65 -10.98 12.70
CA GLU A 582 -3.49 -11.54 13.76
C GLU A 582 -4.84 -12.04 13.18
N PRO A 583 -5.43 -13.12 13.72
CA PRO A 583 -4.85 -14.04 14.70
C PRO A 583 -3.77 -14.95 14.08
N TYR A 584 -2.72 -15.23 14.82
CA TYR A 584 -1.72 -16.24 14.45
C TYR A 584 -1.69 -17.36 15.49
N GLU A 585 -2.12 -18.56 15.11
CA GLU A 585 -2.16 -19.72 16.01
C GLU A 585 -0.85 -20.49 15.97
N CYS A 586 -0.17 -20.58 17.12
CA CYS A 586 1.09 -21.32 17.24
C CYS A 586 1.34 -21.76 18.67
N LYS A 587 1.81 -23.00 18.87
CA LYS A 587 2.13 -23.59 20.18
C LYS A 587 0.97 -23.50 21.18
N GLY A 588 -0.26 -23.73 20.71
CA GLY A 588 -1.48 -23.68 21.54
C GLY A 588 -1.83 -22.28 22.06
N LYS A 589 -1.28 -21.22 21.48
CA LYS A 589 -1.54 -19.81 21.83
C LYS A 589 -1.94 -19.02 20.59
N THR A 590 -2.68 -17.95 20.80
CA THR A 590 -3.04 -16.98 19.76
C THR A 590 -2.18 -15.74 19.90
N TRP A 591 -1.39 -15.47 18.87
CA TRP A 591 -0.42 -14.38 18.81
C TRP A 591 -0.93 -13.25 17.90
N ALA A 592 -0.44 -12.05 18.19
CA ALA A 592 -0.38 -10.95 17.26
C ALA A 592 1.09 -10.77 16.86
N LEU A 593 1.39 -10.96 15.57
CA LEU A 593 2.74 -10.81 15.06
C LEU A 593 2.92 -9.41 14.48
N LEU A 594 3.96 -8.72 14.96
CA LEU A 594 4.46 -7.47 14.40
C LEU A 594 5.59 -7.83 13.43
N GLU A 595 5.27 -8.10 12.17
CA GLU A 595 6.26 -8.34 11.12
C GLU A 595 6.93 -7.02 10.74
N LEU A 596 8.25 -7.01 10.53
CA LEU A 596 8.95 -5.85 9.99
C LEU A 596 8.52 -5.58 8.54
N GLY A 597 8.35 -4.30 8.21
CA GLY A 597 8.21 -3.87 6.83
C GLY A 597 9.43 -4.26 5.99
N GLY A 598 9.25 -4.44 4.69
CA GLY A 598 10.26 -5.00 3.79
C GLY A 598 11.51 -4.12 3.65
N VAL A 599 11.34 -2.80 3.71
CA VAL A 599 12.46 -1.84 3.82
C VAL A 599 13.25 -2.08 5.11
N ALA A 600 12.57 -2.27 6.26
CA ALA A 600 13.21 -2.58 7.53
C ALA A 600 13.90 -3.96 7.51
N ILE A 601 13.29 -4.97 6.88
CA ILE A 601 13.89 -6.30 6.68
C ILE A 601 15.21 -6.19 5.92
N ILE A 602 15.24 -5.46 4.79
CA ILE A 602 16.46 -5.25 4.00
C ILE A 602 17.54 -4.54 4.82
N ALA A 603 17.18 -3.44 5.48
CA ALA A 603 18.11 -2.65 6.26
C ALA A 603 18.78 -3.48 7.36
N LYS A 604 17.99 -4.32 8.05
CA LYS A 604 18.44 -5.20 9.13
C LYS A 604 19.07 -6.51 8.69
N GLY A 605 19.10 -6.82 7.40
CA GLY A 605 19.68 -8.08 6.93
C GLY A 605 18.84 -9.31 7.33
N LEU A 606 17.50 -9.20 7.34
CA LEU A 606 16.60 -10.29 7.71
C LEU A 606 15.94 -10.97 6.50
N THR A 607 15.25 -12.07 6.78
CA THR A 607 14.52 -12.85 5.76
C THR A 607 13.21 -12.18 5.36
N HIS A 608 12.84 -12.28 4.08
CA HIS A 608 11.47 -12.00 3.65
C HIS A 608 10.54 -13.20 3.85
N SER A 609 11.03 -14.35 4.30
CA SER A 609 10.17 -15.51 4.58
C SER A 609 9.28 -15.26 5.80
N ARG A 610 8.11 -15.90 5.88
CA ARG A 610 7.12 -15.65 6.94
C ARG A 610 7.00 -16.82 7.90
N GLY A 611 6.40 -16.54 9.06
CA GLY A 611 6.11 -17.52 10.09
C GLY A 611 7.20 -17.64 11.16
N GLY A 612 8.43 -17.20 10.86
CA GLY A 612 9.50 -17.07 11.84
C GLY A 612 9.34 -15.81 12.69
N PHE A 613 9.08 -15.97 13.98
CA PHE A 613 8.94 -14.85 14.91
C PHE A 613 9.69 -15.07 16.22
N VAL A 614 10.06 -13.97 16.86
CA VAL A 614 10.61 -13.93 18.22
C VAL A 614 9.45 -13.79 19.20
N GLU A 615 9.36 -14.70 20.16
CA GLU A 615 8.41 -14.58 21.28
C GLU A 615 8.85 -13.48 22.24
N GLY A 616 7.90 -12.63 22.64
CA GLY A 616 8.17 -11.54 23.56
C GLY A 616 6.93 -10.99 24.24
N THR A 617 7.06 -9.81 24.82
CA THR A 617 6.01 -9.21 25.67
C THR A 617 5.78 -7.75 25.33
N LEU A 618 4.57 -7.28 25.58
CA LEU A 618 4.21 -5.87 25.41
C LEU A 618 5.06 -4.93 26.28
N ARG A 619 5.47 -5.38 27.48
CA ARG A 619 6.39 -4.65 28.37
C ARG A 619 7.74 -4.36 27.70
N GLN A 620 8.31 -5.34 26.99
CA GLN A 620 9.59 -5.16 26.31
C GLN A 620 9.48 -4.13 25.18
N LEU A 621 8.37 -4.14 24.43
CA LEU A 621 8.10 -3.13 23.40
C LEU A 621 7.94 -1.72 24.00
N LYS A 622 7.24 -1.59 25.13
CA LYS A 622 7.14 -0.33 25.88
C LYS A 622 8.51 0.20 26.30
N THR A 623 9.36 -0.68 26.84
CA THR A 623 10.73 -0.31 27.23
C THR A 623 11.59 0.10 26.03
N ALA A 624 11.39 -0.50 24.86
CA ALA A 624 12.14 -0.16 23.66
C ALA A 624 11.75 1.22 23.08
N VAL A 625 10.47 1.56 23.15
CA VAL A 625 9.92 2.83 22.65
C VAL A 625 10.19 3.99 23.62
N GLY A 626 10.04 3.72 24.92
CA GLY A 626 10.23 4.71 25.98
C GLY A 626 11.69 5.16 26.05
N SER A 627 11.90 6.48 26.08
CA SER A 627 13.16 7.04 26.58
C SER A 627 13.22 6.76 28.09
N ALA A 628 14.41 6.41 28.60
CA ALA A 628 14.71 6.56 30.01
C ALA A 628 14.20 7.93 30.49
N ALA A 629 13.48 7.94 31.61
CA ALA A 629 13.01 9.14 32.28
C ALA A 629 14.14 10.15 32.50
#